data_AF-A0A4P8L1V9-F1
#
_entry.id   AF-A0A4P8L1V9-F1
#
_cell.length_a   1.000
_cell.length_b   1.000
_cell.length_c   1.000
_cell.angle_alpha   90.00
_cell.angle_beta   90.00
_cell.angle_gamma   90.00
#
_symmetry.space_group_name_H-M   'P 1'
#
loop_
_entity.id
_entity.type
_entity.pdbx_description
1 polymer ?
#
loop_
_entity_poly.entity_id
_entity_poly.type
_entity_poly.pdbx_seq_one_letter_code
_entity_poly.pdbx_strand_id
1 'polypeptide(L)'
;MKALTLLVSLLVPALLVSAPSAPAGSIYKHVDENGVTHFTNVPTSPEYQVVSLPELRKFSPAPATAEGSYEQMIRTASRIYGLDHRLVRAVIKAESNFDPGAVSHKGAMGLMQLMPETARDMGVKDPFDPLQNIFGGVRYLKFLMDRFDNSLFLALAAYNAGPEAVTKHGGIPPFEETNAYLRRVLRYYMKYKRP
;
A
#
# COMPACT_ATOMS: atom_id res chain seq x y z
N MET A 1 50.36 46.20 -58.42
CA MET A 1 49.45 46.31 -57.26
C MET A 1 48.02 46.13 -57.72
N LYS A 2 47.34 45.07 -57.26
CA LYS A 2 45.89 44.97 -57.03
C LYS A 2 45.65 43.63 -56.32
N ALA A 3 45.24 43.72 -55.05
CA ALA A 3 45.00 42.59 -54.17
C ALA A 3 43.64 41.95 -54.47
N LEU A 4 43.60 40.62 -54.43
CA LEU A 4 42.41 39.78 -54.58
C LEU A 4 41.84 39.50 -53.19
N THR A 5 40.60 39.94 -52.91
CA THR A 5 39.92 39.72 -51.63
C THR A 5 39.13 38.41 -51.71
N LEU A 6 39.50 37.41 -50.90
CA LEU A 6 38.78 36.13 -50.78
C LEU A 6 37.74 36.23 -49.66
N LEU A 7 36.46 35.99 -49.98
CA LEU A 7 35.37 35.87 -49.01
C LEU A 7 35.33 34.44 -48.46
N VAL A 8 35.51 34.25 -47.15
CA VAL A 8 35.33 32.96 -46.48
C VAL A 8 33.99 32.96 -45.76
N SER A 9 33.03 32.23 -46.31
CA SER A 9 31.73 31.95 -45.66
C SER A 9 31.91 30.87 -44.60
N LEU A 10 31.75 31.25 -43.33
CA LEU A 10 31.80 30.33 -42.18
C LEU A 10 30.43 29.63 -42.03
N LEU A 11 30.37 28.35 -42.38
CA LEU A 11 29.20 27.51 -42.15
C LEU A 11 29.24 27.02 -40.69
N VAL A 12 28.33 27.52 -39.84
CA VAL A 12 28.18 27.01 -38.47
C VAL A 12 27.34 25.73 -38.52
N PRO A 13 27.85 24.57 -38.03
CA PRO A 13 27.03 23.37 -37.99
C PRO A 13 26.00 23.49 -36.87
N ALA A 14 24.73 23.37 -37.21
CA ALA A 14 23.66 23.24 -36.23
C ALA A 14 23.79 21.88 -35.53
N LEU A 15 24.25 21.86 -34.28
CA LEU A 15 24.18 20.67 -33.43
C LEU A 15 22.69 20.39 -33.13
N LEU A 16 22.17 19.32 -33.72
CA LEU A 16 20.92 18.70 -33.28
C LEU A 16 21.15 18.11 -31.88
N VAL A 17 20.71 18.84 -30.84
CA VAL A 17 20.67 18.33 -29.48
C VAL A 17 19.52 17.33 -29.39
N SER A 18 19.85 16.04 -29.39
CA SER A 18 18.90 14.96 -29.11
C SER A 18 18.44 15.06 -27.65
N ALA A 19 17.15 15.31 -27.41
CA ALA A 19 16.58 15.27 -26.07
C ALA A 19 16.69 13.85 -25.47
N PRO A 20 17.02 13.71 -24.18
CA PRO A 20 17.10 12.40 -23.54
C PRO A 20 15.73 11.71 -23.54
N SER A 21 15.68 10.46 -24.01
CA SER A 21 14.48 9.63 -23.95
C SER A 21 14.19 9.24 -22.49
N ALA A 22 13.18 9.85 -21.88
CA ALA A 22 12.73 9.44 -20.55
C ALA A 22 11.99 8.09 -20.63
N PRO A 23 12.00 7.28 -19.55
CA PRO A 23 11.32 5.99 -19.52
C PRO A 23 9.80 6.14 -19.70
N ALA A 24 9.16 5.11 -20.28
CA ALA A 24 7.71 5.03 -20.42
C ALA A 24 7.01 5.23 -19.08
N GLY A 25 6.04 6.16 -19.03
CA GLY A 25 5.32 6.54 -17.80
C GLY A 25 5.89 7.74 -17.05
N SER A 26 6.91 8.42 -17.61
CA SER A 26 7.42 9.68 -17.04
C SER A 26 6.39 10.81 -17.15
N ILE A 27 6.30 11.63 -16.09
CA ILE A 27 5.55 12.89 -16.11
C ILE A 27 6.55 14.01 -16.41
N TYR A 28 6.17 14.92 -17.30
CA TYR A 28 6.93 16.11 -17.65
C TYR A 28 6.23 17.35 -17.12
N LYS A 29 7.01 18.39 -16.79
CA LYS A 29 6.49 19.70 -16.40
C LYS A 29 7.09 20.82 -17.26
N HIS A 30 6.32 21.87 -17.48
CA HIS A 30 6.77 23.14 -18.05
C HIS A 30 6.13 24.29 -17.27
N VAL A 31 6.87 25.38 -17.04
CA VAL A 31 6.33 26.58 -16.39
C VAL A 31 6.21 27.65 -17.46
N ASP A 32 5.00 28.10 -17.75
CA ASP A 32 4.78 29.13 -18.77
C ASP A 32 5.20 30.53 -18.29
N GLU A 33 5.10 31.52 -19.19
CA GLU A 33 5.46 32.92 -18.93
C GLU A 33 4.69 33.55 -17.75
N ASN A 34 3.51 33.02 -17.43
CA ASN A 34 2.67 33.48 -16.31
C ASN A 34 2.99 32.73 -15.00
N GLY A 35 3.96 31.83 -15.01
CA GLY A 35 4.34 31.01 -13.86
C GLY A 35 3.44 29.78 -13.64
N VAL A 36 2.54 29.45 -14.57
CA VAL A 36 1.65 28.30 -14.44
C VAL A 36 2.41 27.02 -14.81
N THR A 37 2.35 26.02 -13.93
CA THR A 37 2.98 24.72 -14.19
C THR A 37 2.03 23.80 -14.96
N HIS A 38 2.44 23.41 -16.16
CA HIS A 38 1.76 22.46 -17.04
C HIS A 38 2.38 21.08 -16.90
N PHE A 39 1.56 20.04 -16.72
CA PHE A 39 2.02 18.65 -16.64
C PHE A 39 1.52 17.83 -17.84
N THR A 40 2.35 16.92 -18.37
CA THR A 40 1.98 16.03 -19.47
C THR A 40 2.74 14.70 -19.41
N ASN A 41 2.14 13.65 -19.97
CA ASN A 41 2.80 12.36 -20.24
C ASN A 41 3.30 12.24 -21.69
N VAL A 42 3.01 13.23 -22.54
CA VAL A 42 3.46 13.33 -23.93
C VAL A 42 3.97 14.77 -24.13
N PRO A 43 5.29 15.03 -24.00
CA PRO A 43 5.82 16.37 -24.17
C PRO A 43 5.72 16.79 -25.63
N THR A 44 5.13 17.96 -25.88
CA THR A 44 4.93 18.51 -27.23
C THR A 44 5.98 19.56 -27.60
N SER A 45 6.86 19.94 -26.67
CA SER A 45 7.95 20.90 -26.86
C SER A 45 9.19 20.48 -26.05
N PRO A 46 10.40 20.93 -26.43
CA PRO A 46 11.64 20.66 -25.70
C PRO A 46 11.74 21.39 -24.35
N GLU A 47 10.84 22.33 -24.07
CA GLU A 47 10.80 23.11 -22.83
C GLU A 47 10.29 22.29 -21.64
N TYR A 48 9.63 21.15 -21.92
CA TYR A 48 9.18 20.21 -20.92
C TYR A 48 10.35 19.46 -20.29
N GLN A 49 10.48 19.59 -18.98
CA GLN A 49 11.49 18.89 -18.18
C GLN A 49 10.86 17.68 -17.51
N VAL A 50 11.59 16.57 -17.44
CA VAL A 50 11.14 15.37 -16.72
C VAL A 50 10.99 15.72 -15.23
N VAL A 51 9.81 15.46 -14.67
CA VAL A 51 9.61 15.56 -13.23
C VAL A 51 10.34 14.40 -12.56
N SER A 52 11.34 14.72 -11.74
CA SER A 52 12.12 13.69 -11.07
C SER A 52 11.32 13.02 -9.94
N LEU A 53 11.64 11.76 -9.62
CA LEU A 53 11.02 11.02 -8.51
C LEU A 53 11.08 11.77 -7.15
N PRO A 54 12.21 12.43 -6.77
CA PRO A 54 12.24 13.26 -5.58
C PRO A 54 11.27 14.43 -5.65
N GLU A 55 11.03 14.99 -6.83
CA GLU A 55 10.12 16.12 -7.01
C GLU A 55 8.65 15.68 -6.98
N LEU A 56 8.31 14.54 -7.59
CA LEU A 56 6.98 13.92 -7.45
C LEU A 56 6.62 13.62 -5.98
N ARG A 57 7.62 13.25 -5.17
CA ARG A 57 7.45 13.05 -3.72
C ARG A 57 7.20 14.33 -2.94
N LYS A 58 7.66 15.50 -3.42
CA LYS A 58 7.33 16.80 -2.79
C LYS A 58 5.85 17.15 -2.95
N PHE A 59 5.22 16.65 -4.01
CA PHE A 59 3.80 16.86 -4.30
C PHE A 59 2.89 15.71 -3.82
N SER A 60 3.47 14.56 -3.48
CA SER A 60 2.73 13.47 -2.83
C SER A 60 2.72 13.73 -1.33
N PRO A 61 1.57 13.98 -0.69
CA PRO A 61 1.54 14.08 0.76
C PRO A 61 2.07 12.76 1.33
N ALA A 62 3.11 12.83 2.15
CA ALA A 62 3.49 11.69 2.96
C ALA A 62 2.24 11.23 3.73
N PRO A 63 2.00 9.92 3.89
CA PRO A 63 0.87 9.45 4.65
C PRO A 63 0.92 10.09 6.04
N ALA A 64 -0.06 10.94 6.34
CA ALA A 64 -0.07 11.77 7.55
C ALA A 64 -0.17 10.95 8.85
N THR A 65 -0.43 9.65 8.75
CA THR A 65 -0.57 8.71 9.86
C THR A 65 0.03 7.35 9.50
N ALA A 66 0.44 6.58 10.51
CA ALA A 66 0.83 5.18 10.33
C ALA A 66 -0.26 4.37 9.61
N GLU A 67 -1.55 4.66 9.85
CA GLU A 67 -2.65 4.02 9.13
C GLU A 67 -2.60 4.30 7.62
N GLY A 68 -2.27 5.54 7.23
CA GLY A 68 -2.15 5.94 5.83
C GLY A 68 -1.00 5.23 5.10
N SER A 69 0.09 4.90 5.81
CA SER A 69 1.27 4.25 5.24
C SER A 69 0.99 2.86 4.69
N TYR A 70 -0.03 2.17 5.21
CA TYR A 70 -0.36 0.80 4.83
C TYR A 70 -1.60 0.70 3.94
N GLU A 71 -2.31 1.80 3.68
CA GLU A 71 -3.60 1.80 2.98
C GLU A 71 -3.52 1.11 1.60
N GLN A 72 -2.46 1.36 0.83
CA GLN A 72 -2.29 0.73 -0.48
C GLN A 72 -2.06 -0.78 -0.37
N MET A 73 -1.27 -1.23 0.62
CA MET A 73 -1.02 -2.65 0.87
C MET A 73 -2.32 -3.36 1.29
N ILE A 74 -3.08 -2.74 2.20
CA ILE A 74 -4.38 -3.21 2.67
C ILE A 74 -5.34 -3.35 1.47
N ARG A 75 -5.52 -2.30 0.67
CA ARG A 75 -6.40 -2.33 -0.51
C ARG A 75 -6.00 -3.41 -1.52
N THR A 76 -4.71 -3.58 -1.73
CA THR A 76 -4.19 -4.57 -2.69
C THR A 76 -4.46 -5.99 -2.20
N ALA A 77 -4.09 -6.31 -0.96
CA ALA A 77 -4.35 -7.62 -0.36
C ALA A 77 -5.87 -7.91 -0.33
N SER A 78 -6.67 -6.96 0.13
CA SER A 78 -8.13 -7.06 0.15
C SER A 78 -8.74 -7.35 -1.21
N ARG A 79 -8.24 -6.71 -2.28
CA ARG A 79 -8.70 -7.00 -3.65
C ARG A 79 -8.35 -8.42 -4.09
N ILE A 80 -7.13 -8.88 -3.80
CA ILE A 80 -6.65 -10.22 -4.19
C ILE A 80 -7.48 -11.32 -3.52
N TYR A 81 -7.76 -11.17 -2.22
CA TYR A 81 -8.46 -12.20 -1.44
C TYR A 81 -9.98 -11.97 -1.32
N GLY A 82 -10.51 -10.93 -1.97
CA GLY A 82 -11.96 -10.66 -2.01
C GLY A 82 -12.55 -10.24 -0.66
N LEU A 83 -11.80 -9.49 0.16
CA LEU A 83 -12.27 -8.97 1.45
C LEU A 83 -12.47 -7.45 1.40
N ASP A 84 -13.36 -6.92 2.24
CA ASP A 84 -13.52 -5.47 2.40
C ASP A 84 -12.25 -4.88 3.06
N HIS A 85 -11.57 -3.96 2.37
CA HIS A 85 -10.38 -3.27 2.90
C HIS A 85 -10.63 -2.57 4.25
N ARG A 86 -11.85 -2.10 4.50
CA ARG A 86 -12.22 -1.50 5.79
C ARG A 86 -12.28 -2.52 6.91
N LEU A 87 -12.62 -3.79 6.62
CA LEU A 87 -12.58 -4.88 7.59
C LEU A 87 -11.13 -5.24 7.91
N VAL A 88 -10.28 -5.39 6.89
CA VAL A 88 -8.84 -5.66 7.09
C VAL A 88 -8.20 -4.54 7.91
N ARG A 89 -8.52 -3.29 7.59
CA ARG A 89 -8.08 -2.11 8.37
C ARG A 89 -8.55 -2.18 9.83
N ALA A 90 -9.78 -2.60 10.07
CA ALA A 90 -10.32 -2.79 11.42
C ALA A 90 -9.62 -3.89 12.22
N VAL A 91 -9.27 -5.01 11.56
CA VAL A 91 -8.48 -6.09 12.17
C VAL A 91 -7.10 -5.58 12.56
N ILE A 92 -6.35 -4.95 11.64
CA ILE A 92 -5.03 -4.39 11.95
C ILE A 92 -5.09 -3.40 13.12
N LYS A 93 -6.11 -2.52 13.14
CA LYS A 93 -6.31 -1.58 14.25
C LYS A 93 -6.54 -2.30 15.58
N ALA A 94 -7.32 -3.38 15.58
CA ALA A 94 -7.66 -4.15 16.78
C ALA A 94 -6.53 -5.06 17.28
N GLU A 95 -5.64 -5.48 16.38
CA GLU A 95 -4.52 -6.38 16.65
C GLU A 95 -3.31 -5.61 17.18
N SER A 96 -2.79 -4.66 16.41
CA SER A 96 -1.52 -3.99 16.75
C SER A 96 -1.63 -2.46 16.83
N ASN A 97 -2.80 -1.89 16.56
CA ASN A 97 -2.94 -0.44 16.41
C ASN A 97 -1.97 0.14 15.35
N PHE A 98 -1.72 -0.62 14.28
CA PHE A 98 -0.78 -0.29 13.20
C PHE A 98 0.71 -0.27 13.58
N ASP A 99 1.08 -0.90 14.69
CA ASP A 99 2.48 -1.17 15.03
C ASP A 99 2.99 -2.41 14.27
N PRO A 100 3.96 -2.27 13.35
CA PRO A 100 4.55 -3.41 12.64
C PRO A 100 5.54 -4.21 13.49
N GLY A 101 6.03 -3.66 14.61
CA GLY A 101 6.94 -4.32 15.55
C GLY A 101 6.23 -5.03 16.71
N ALA A 102 4.90 -5.03 16.72
CA ALA A 102 4.13 -5.56 17.84
C ALA A 102 4.37 -7.07 18.05
N VAL A 103 4.60 -7.46 19.30
CA VAL A 103 4.69 -8.85 19.74
C VAL A 103 3.78 -9.05 20.95
N SER A 104 2.81 -9.96 20.87
CA SER A 104 1.97 -10.28 22.02
C SER A 104 2.69 -11.20 23.02
N HIS A 105 2.16 -11.28 24.24
CA HIS A 105 2.67 -12.23 25.24
C HIS A 105 2.60 -13.70 24.79
N LYS A 106 1.66 -14.02 23.89
CA LYS A 106 1.49 -15.36 23.30
C LYS A 106 2.40 -15.57 22.08
N GLY A 107 3.14 -14.55 21.64
CA GLY A 107 4.07 -14.63 20.50
C GLY A 107 3.45 -14.29 19.14
N ALA A 108 2.28 -13.64 19.12
CA ALA A 108 1.69 -13.12 17.89
C ALA A 108 2.48 -11.90 17.38
N MET A 109 2.71 -11.78 16.07
CA MET A 109 3.69 -10.83 15.51
C MET A 109 3.11 -9.92 14.42
N GLY A 110 3.56 -8.66 14.44
CA GLY A 110 3.33 -7.66 13.40
C GLY A 110 1.91 -7.10 13.34
N LEU A 111 1.59 -6.46 12.20
CA LEU A 111 0.37 -5.66 12.00
C LEU A 111 -0.94 -6.43 12.24
N MET A 112 -1.00 -7.68 11.80
CA MET A 112 -2.16 -8.55 11.89
C MET A 112 -1.98 -9.65 12.95
N GLN A 113 -0.96 -9.52 13.81
CA GLN A 113 -0.67 -10.39 14.95
C GLN A 113 -0.77 -11.89 14.59
N LEU A 114 0.05 -12.32 13.63
CA LEU A 114 0.10 -13.72 13.24
C LEU A 114 0.90 -14.53 14.26
N MET A 115 0.34 -15.65 14.72
CA MET A 115 1.11 -16.65 15.45
C MET A 115 2.19 -17.24 14.53
N PRO A 116 3.35 -17.70 15.07
CA PRO A 116 4.45 -18.18 14.24
C PRO A 116 4.06 -19.31 13.26
N GLU A 117 3.22 -20.23 13.71
CA GLU A 117 2.68 -21.31 12.88
C GLU A 117 1.78 -20.77 11.76
N THR A 118 0.84 -19.89 12.08
CA THR A 118 -0.02 -19.24 11.09
C THR A 118 0.79 -18.45 10.06
N ALA A 119 1.83 -17.72 10.50
CA ALA A 119 2.71 -16.98 9.60
C ALA A 119 3.38 -17.92 8.59
N ARG A 120 3.93 -19.04 9.06
CA ARG A 120 4.54 -20.07 8.20
C ARG A 120 3.54 -20.66 7.21
N ASP A 121 2.36 -21.05 7.68
CA ASP A 121 1.31 -21.66 6.84
C ASP A 121 0.78 -20.67 5.79
N MET A 122 0.82 -19.37 6.09
CA MET A 122 0.46 -18.29 5.17
C MET A 122 1.64 -17.79 4.32
N GLY A 123 2.79 -18.45 4.36
CA GLY A 123 3.96 -18.11 3.55
C GLY A 123 4.62 -16.78 3.90
N VAL A 124 4.47 -16.33 5.14
CA VAL A 124 5.13 -15.15 5.70
C VAL A 124 6.52 -15.55 6.20
N LYS A 125 7.58 -15.03 5.58
CA LYS A 125 8.97 -15.31 5.97
C LYS A 125 9.42 -14.38 7.08
N ASP A 126 9.06 -13.10 6.97
CA ASP A 126 9.29 -12.10 8.00
C ASP A 126 7.94 -11.52 8.46
N PRO A 127 7.49 -11.83 9.70
CA PRO A 127 6.23 -11.32 10.22
C PRO A 127 6.29 -9.84 10.62
N PHE A 128 7.47 -9.21 10.66
CA PHE A 128 7.63 -7.79 10.94
C PHE A 128 7.68 -6.94 9.66
N ASP A 129 7.87 -7.57 8.50
CA ASP A 129 7.69 -6.91 7.20
C ASP A 129 6.19 -6.61 6.96
N PRO A 130 5.78 -5.33 6.86
CA PRO A 130 4.37 -4.96 6.74
C PRO A 130 3.66 -5.61 5.54
N LEU A 131 4.35 -5.71 4.40
CA LEU A 131 3.75 -6.26 3.19
C LEU A 131 3.44 -7.75 3.37
N GLN A 132 4.42 -8.54 3.81
CA GLN A 132 4.22 -9.96 4.07
C GLN A 132 3.17 -10.19 5.17
N ASN A 133 3.24 -9.45 6.28
CA ASN A 133 2.31 -9.63 7.39
C ASN A 133 0.85 -9.32 6.97
N ILE A 134 0.62 -8.22 6.25
CA ILE A 134 -0.72 -7.88 5.74
C ILE A 134 -1.20 -8.95 4.75
N PHE A 135 -0.38 -9.36 3.78
CA PHE A 135 -0.81 -10.35 2.79
C PHE A 135 -1.08 -11.72 3.43
N GLY A 136 -0.26 -12.14 4.40
CA GLY A 136 -0.46 -13.37 5.15
C GLY A 136 -1.70 -13.32 6.04
N GLY A 137 -1.91 -12.22 6.77
CA GLY A 137 -3.07 -12.08 7.64
C GLY A 137 -4.38 -11.94 6.89
N VAL A 138 -4.40 -11.25 5.74
CA VAL A 138 -5.59 -11.20 4.88
C VAL A 138 -5.88 -12.57 4.27
N ARG A 139 -4.85 -13.32 3.87
CA ARG A 139 -5.01 -14.72 3.42
C ARG A 139 -5.61 -15.59 4.51
N TYR A 140 -5.09 -15.48 5.74
CA TYR A 140 -5.60 -16.25 6.88
C TYR A 140 -7.06 -15.89 7.20
N LEU A 141 -7.39 -14.59 7.23
CA LEU A 141 -8.75 -14.13 7.44
C LEU A 141 -9.70 -14.67 6.35
N LYS A 142 -9.25 -14.70 5.08
CA LYS A 142 -10.04 -15.28 3.99
C LYS A 142 -10.24 -16.79 4.17
N PHE A 143 -9.18 -17.53 4.53
CA PHE A 143 -9.28 -18.95 4.88
C PHE A 143 -10.32 -19.20 5.99
N LEU A 144 -10.35 -18.36 7.03
CA LEU A 144 -11.34 -18.46 8.09
C LEU A 144 -12.76 -18.09 7.63
N MET A 145 -12.91 -17.08 6.78
CA MET A 145 -14.20 -16.76 6.16
C MET A 145 -14.73 -17.95 5.38
N ASP A 146 -13.89 -18.63 4.59
CA ASP A 146 -14.30 -19.82 3.82
C ASP A 146 -14.62 -21.01 4.73
N ARG A 147 -13.83 -21.24 5.78
CA ARG A 147 -14.06 -22.33 6.75
C ARG A 147 -15.37 -22.21 7.52
N PHE A 148 -15.87 -20.99 7.71
CA PHE A 148 -17.10 -20.72 8.47
C PHE A 148 -18.21 -20.13 7.60
N ASP A 149 -18.34 -20.59 6.35
CA ASP A 149 -19.45 -20.27 5.43
C ASP A 149 -19.70 -18.76 5.26
N ASN A 150 -18.63 -17.98 5.20
CA ASN A 150 -18.61 -16.50 5.14
C ASN A 150 -19.29 -15.80 6.34
N SER A 151 -19.47 -16.50 7.46
CA SER A 151 -19.91 -15.89 8.71
C SER A 151 -18.81 -15.01 9.30
N LEU A 152 -18.97 -13.69 9.14
CA LEU A 152 -18.02 -12.70 9.66
C LEU A 152 -17.74 -12.86 11.16
N PHE A 153 -18.78 -13.14 11.96
CA PHE A 153 -18.63 -13.28 13.41
C PHE A 153 -17.82 -14.53 13.79
N LEU A 154 -18.07 -15.66 13.12
CA LEU A 154 -17.33 -16.90 13.39
C LEU A 154 -15.88 -16.81 12.88
N ALA A 155 -15.66 -16.20 11.72
CA ALA A 155 -14.31 -15.99 11.19
C ALA A 155 -13.48 -15.08 12.10
N LEU A 156 -14.04 -13.96 12.60
CA LEU A 156 -13.33 -13.10 13.55
C LEU A 156 -13.13 -13.76 14.92
N ALA A 157 -14.09 -14.56 15.40
CA ALA A 157 -13.92 -15.34 16.62
C ALA A 157 -12.79 -16.36 16.46
N ALA A 158 -12.73 -17.06 15.32
CA ALA A 158 -11.67 -18.00 15.00
C ALA A 158 -10.32 -17.33 14.80
N TYR A 159 -10.29 -16.11 14.28
CA TYR A 159 -9.05 -15.34 14.11
C TYR A 159 -8.39 -15.09 15.48
N ASN A 160 -9.19 -14.77 16.50
CA ASN A 160 -8.70 -14.49 17.84
C ASN A 160 -8.51 -15.74 18.72
N ALA A 161 -9.48 -16.66 18.71
CA ALA A 161 -9.52 -17.82 19.62
C ALA A 161 -8.95 -19.11 19.02
N GLY A 162 -8.66 -19.12 17.73
CA GLY A 162 -8.36 -20.32 16.96
C GLY A 162 -9.63 -20.99 16.40
N PRO A 163 -9.59 -21.52 15.17
CA PRO A 163 -10.76 -22.13 14.55
C PRO A 163 -11.20 -23.44 15.22
N GLU A 164 -10.29 -24.15 15.90
CA GLU A 164 -10.59 -25.35 16.67
C GLU A 164 -11.47 -25.04 17.88
N ALA A 165 -11.23 -23.89 18.54
CA ALA A 165 -12.06 -23.45 19.65
C ALA A 165 -13.50 -23.15 19.20
N VAL A 166 -13.66 -22.47 18.06
CA VAL A 166 -14.98 -22.20 17.47
C VAL A 166 -15.69 -23.49 17.08
N THR A 167 -14.96 -24.42 16.45
CA THR A 167 -15.49 -25.75 16.06
C THR A 167 -15.95 -26.53 17.29
N LYS A 168 -15.12 -26.61 18.34
CA LYS A 168 -15.42 -27.35 19.58
C LYS A 168 -16.67 -26.82 20.30
N HIS A 169 -16.90 -25.51 20.25
CA HIS A 169 -18.06 -24.89 20.89
C HIS A 169 -19.30 -24.81 19.99
N GLY A 170 -19.19 -25.17 18.70
CA GLY A 170 -20.28 -25.01 17.73
C GLY A 170 -20.69 -23.56 17.50
N GLY A 171 -19.80 -22.61 17.73
CA GLY A 171 -20.10 -21.18 17.72
C GLY A 171 -19.00 -20.32 18.35
N ILE A 172 -19.33 -19.08 18.68
CA ILE A 172 -18.39 -18.18 19.36
C ILE A 172 -18.09 -18.76 20.75
N PRO A 173 -16.82 -19.07 21.08
CA PRO A 173 -16.49 -19.60 22.40
C PRO A 173 -16.79 -18.55 23.48
N PRO A 174 -17.19 -18.96 24.70
CA PRO A 174 -17.55 -18.06 25.79
C PRO A 174 -16.32 -17.43 26.46
N PHE A 175 -15.32 -17.03 25.67
CA PHE A 175 -14.12 -16.36 26.14
C PHE A 175 -14.36 -14.85 26.15
N GLU A 176 -14.07 -14.21 27.29
CA GLU A 176 -14.25 -12.77 27.43
C GLU A 176 -13.35 -12.00 26.43
N GLU A 177 -12.10 -12.46 26.25
CA GLU A 177 -11.14 -11.92 25.28
C GLU A 177 -11.73 -11.88 23.86
N THR A 178 -12.33 -12.98 23.42
CA THR A 178 -12.92 -13.10 22.07
C THR A 178 -14.14 -12.21 21.89
N ASN A 179 -15.01 -12.12 22.90
CA ASN A 179 -16.15 -11.20 22.88
C ASN A 179 -15.72 -9.72 22.88
N ALA A 180 -14.65 -9.39 23.62
CA ALA A 180 -14.06 -8.05 23.61
C ALA A 180 -13.43 -7.73 22.24
N TYR A 181 -12.71 -8.70 21.66
CA TYR A 181 -12.10 -8.59 20.34
C TYR A 181 -13.14 -8.32 19.25
N LEU A 182 -14.21 -9.12 19.18
CA LEU A 182 -15.32 -8.93 18.23
C LEU A 182 -15.91 -7.52 18.33
N ARG A 183 -16.24 -7.07 19.56
CA ARG A 183 -16.75 -5.72 19.79
C ARG A 183 -15.77 -4.63 19.34
N ARG A 184 -14.46 -4.84 19.49
CA ARG A 184 -13.43 -3.90 19.07
C ARG A 184 -13.33 -3.82 17.54
N VAL A 185 -13.19 -4.97 16.86
CA VAL A 185 -13.10 -5.03 15.39
C VAL A 185 -14.35 -4.43 14.75
N LEU A 186 -15.55 -4.85 15.18
CA LEU A 186 -16.80 -4.37 14.59
C LEU A 186 -16.99 -2.86 14.77
N ARG A 187 -16.60 -2.31 15.92
CA ARG A 187 -16.62 -0.85 16.14
C ARG A 187 -15.72 -0.11 15.16
N TYR A 188 -14.49 -0.58 14.96
CA TYR A 188 -13.58 0.02 13.97
C TYR A 188 -14.11 -0.17 12.55
N TYR A 189 -14.65 -1.33 12.21
CA TYR A 189 -15.19 -1.61 10.89
C TYR A 189 -16.37 -0.67 10.55
N MET A 190 -17.28 -0.46 11.50
CA MET A 190 -18.39 0.50 11.34
C MET A 190 -17.89 1.93 11.24
N LYS A 191 -16.85 2.30 11.99
CA LYS A 191 -16.20 3.62 11.86
C LYS A 191 -15.61 3.82 10.45
N TYR A 192 -14.90 2.82 9.91
CA TYR A 192 -14.28 2.89 8.59
C TYR A 192 -15.28 2.77 7.44
N LYS A 193 -16.51 2.31 7.68
CA LYS A 193 -17.61 2.31 6.70
C LYS A 193 -18.27 3.66 6.52
N ARG A 194 -18.11 4.59 7.46
CA ARG A 194 -18.68 5.94 7.33
C ARG A 194 -17.95 6.68 6.20
N PRO A 195 -18.68 7.43 5.36
CA PRO A 195 -18.10 8.24 4.28
C PRO A 195 -17.17 9.32 4.82
#